data_AF-M1EQ93-F1
#
_entry.id   AF-M1EQ93-F1
#
_cell.length_a   1.000
_cell.length_b   1.000
_cell.length_c   1.000
_cell.angle_alpha   90.00
_cell.angle_beta   90.00
_cell.angle_gamma   90.00
#
_symmetry.space_group_name_H-M   'P 1'
#
loop_
_entity.id
_entity.type
_entity.pdbx_description
1 polymer ?
#
loop_
_entity_poly.entity_id
_entity_poly.type
_entity_poly.pdbx_seq_one_letter_code
_entity_poly.pdbx_strand_id
1 'polypeptide(L)' 'GPLSKKGFYLAFQDVGACIALVSVKVYYKKCWSIIENLAIFPDTVTGSEFSSLVEVRGTCVSSAEEEAENS' A
#
# COMPACT_ATOMS: atom_id res chain seq x y z
N GLY A 1 1.96 -5.85 11.45
CA GLY A 1 0.67 -5.13 11.42
C GLY A 1 -0.44 -6.13 11.65
N PRO A 2 -1.73 -5.74 11.68
CA PRO A 2 -2.27 -4.42 11.29
C PRO A 2 -2.22 -3.37 12.40
N LEU A 3 -1.99 -2.10 12.04
CA LEU A 3 -2.14 -0.95 12.95
C LEU A 3 -3.57 -0.42 12.83
N SER A 4 -4.31 -0.38 13.93
CA SER A 4 -5.73 -0.01 13.95
C SER A 4 -6.03 1.32 14.66
N LYS A 5 -5.06 1.87 15.39
CA LYS A 5 -5.17 3.17 16.07
C LYS A 5 -4.59 4.27 15.19
N LYS A 6 -4.89 5.52 15.53
CA LYS A 6 -4.48 6.72 14.78
C LYS A 6 -2.96 6.90 14.64
N GLY A 7 -2.16 6.22 15.45
CA GLY A 7 -0.71 6.33 15.42
C GLY A 7 -0.04 5.28 16.29
N PHE A 8 1.29 5.30 16.29
CA PHE A 8 2.14 4.42 17.07
C PHE A 8 3.43 5.15 17.47
N TYR A 9 4.11 4.61 18.47
CA TYR A 9 5.41 5.10 18.93
C TYR A 9 6.46 4.01 18.72
N LEU A 10 7.68 4.42 18.39
CA LEU A 10 8.86 3.57 18.43
C LEU A 10 9.70 3.98 19.65
N ALA A 11 10.23 2.99 20.36
CA ALA A 11 11.13 3.21 21.48
C ALA A 11 12.34 2.27 21.35
N PHE A 12 13.50 2.78 21.71
CA PHE A 12 14.75 2.04 21.77
C PHE A 12 15.23 2.07 23.21
N GLN A 13 15.41 0.89 23.81
CA GLN A 13 15.91 0.75 25.17
C GLN A 13 17.29 0.11 25.11
N ASP A 14 18.27 0.77 25.69
CA ASP A 14 19.61 0.24 25.97
C ASP A 14 19.88 0.32 27.48
N VAL A 15 20.57 -0.67 28.01
CA VAL A 15 20.87 -0.82 29.44
C VAL A 15 22.35 -1.09 29.72
N GLY A 16 23.23 -0.91 28.73
CA GLY A 16 24.68 -1.05 28.96
C GLY A 16 25.56 -1.15 27.72
N ALA A 17 25.07 -0.81 26.52
CA ALA A 17 25.86 -0.84 25.30
C ALA A 17 26.49 0.52 24.97
N CYS A 18 27.44 0.51 24.02
CA CYS A 18 27.91 1.71 23.35
C CYS A 18 27.24 1.79 21.97
N ILE A 19 26.03 2.37 21.90
CA ILE A 19 25.23 2.42 20.67
C ILE A 19 25.34 3.77 19.95
N ALA A 20 25.41 3.72 18.61
CA ALA A 20 25.23 4.88 17.74
C ALA A 20 24.10 4.60 16.73
N LEU A 21 22.92 5.17 16.98
CA LEU A 21 21.74 5.05 16.12
C LEU A 21 21.74 6.16 15.06
N VAL A 22 22.22 5.85 13.86
CA VAL A 22 22.47 6.88 12.82
C VAL A 22 21.21 7.30 12.06
N SER A 23 20.27 6.38 11.82
CA SER A 23 19.04 6.68 11.07
C SER A 23 17.93 5.69 11.39
N VAL A 24 16.70 6.18 11.49
CA VAL A 24 15.47 5.38 11.60
C VAL A 24 14.54 5.81 10.47
N LYS A 25 14.14 4.84 9.63
CA LYS A 25 13.18 5.09 8.54
C LYS A 25 11.97 4.19 8.69
N VAL A 26 10.81 4.83 8.75
CA VAL A 26 9.51 4.17 8.85
C VAL A 26 8.72 4.51 7.60
N TYR A 27 8.15 3.51 6.95
CA TYR A 27 7.35 3.67 5.74
C TYR A 27 6.34 2.55 5.60
N TYR A 28 5.34 2.76 4.75
CA TYR A 28 4.41 1.73 4.28
C TYR A 28 4.49 1.65 2.76
N LYS A 29 4.01 0.55 2.20
CA LYS A 29 3.97 0.34 0.75
C LYS A 29 2.56 0.58 0.23
N LYS A 30 2.48 1.10 -0.99
CA LYS A 30 1.26 1.22 -1.77
C LYS A 30 1.55 0.88 -3.22
N CYS A 31 0.53 0.40 -3.91
CA CYS A 31 0.45 0.44 -5.37
C CYS A 31 0.07 1.86 -5.78
N TRP A 32 0.81 2.44 -6.72
CA TRP A 32 0.50 3.77 -7.26
C TRP A 32 -0.62 3.66 -8.30
N SER A 33 -1.31 4.77 -8.54
CA SER A 33 -2.31 4.83 -9.58
C SER A 33 -1.69 4.62 -10.95
N ILE A 34 -2.30 3.72 -11.73
CA ILE A 34 -1.88 3.36 -13.08
C ILE A 34 -3.08 3.34 -14.02
N ILE A 35 -2.82 3.41 -15.32
CA ILE A 35 -3.80 3.13 -16.36
C ILE A 35 -3.31 1.91 -17.12
N GLU A 36 -4.10 0.86 -17.14
CA GLU A 36 -3.80 -0.40 -17.81
C GLU A 36 -5.07 -0.88 -18.51
N ASN A 37 -4.99 -1.36 -19.76
CA ASN A 37 -6.15 -1.83 -20.53
C ASN A 37 -7.33 -0.84 -20.57
N LEU A 38 -7.05 0.46 -20.76
CA LEU A 38 -8.05 1.54 -20.75
C LEU A 38 -8.85 1.68 -19.43
N ALA A 39 -8.36 1.10 -18.33
CA ALA A 39 -8.92 1.25 -17.00
C ALA A 39 -7.93 1.94 -16.05
N ILE A 40 -8.44 2.86 -15.25
CA ILE A 40 -7.71 3.55 -14.18
C ILE A 40 -7.80 2.69 -12.92
N PHE A 41 -6.65 2.37 -12.35
CA PHE A 41 -6.52 1.75 -11.04
C PHE A 41 -6.00 2.79 -10.04
N PRO A 42 -6.70 3.03 -8.91
CA PRO A 42 -6.31 4.07 -7.96
C PRO A 42 -5.15 3.66 -7.05
N ASP A 43 -4.55 4.64 -6.38
CA ASP A 43 -3.60 4.41 -5.30
C ASP A 43 -4.19 3.47 -4.24
N THR A 44 -3.50 2.35 -3.95
CA THR A 44 -4.02 1.30 -3.05
C THR A 44 -2.94 0.85 -2.07
N VAL A 45 -3.25 0.88 -0.76
CA VAL A 45 -2.32 0.40 0.28
C VAL A 45 -2.29 -1.13 0.27
N THR A 46 -1.11 -1.72 0.42
CA THR A 46 -0.97 -3.19 0.49
C THR A 46 -1.66 -3.76 1.73
N GLY A 47 -2.07 -5.02 1.69
CA GLY A 47 -2.62 -5.68 2.88
C GLY A 47 -1.59 -5.82 4.01
N SER A 48 -2.06 -6.25 5.20
CA SER A 48 -1.21 -6.33 6.40
C SER A 48 -0.19 -7.45 6.35
N GLU A 49 -0.47 -8.51 5.60
CA GLU A 49 0.36 -9.69 5.46
C GLU A 49 1.24 -9.62 4.21
N PHE A 50 2.45 -10.16 4.29
CA PHE A 50 3.42 -10.09 3.18
C PHE A 50 2.91 -10.73 1.88
N SER A 51 2.13 -11.81 1.98
CA SER A 51 1.56 -12.54 0.85
C SER A 51 0.11 -12.16 0.53
N SER A 52 -0.41 -11.08 1.13
CA SER A 52 -1.78 -10.64 0.86
C SER A 52 -1.91 -9.99 -0.52
N LEU A 53 -3.01 -10.29 -1.20
CA LEU A 53 -3.44 -9.59 -2.42
C LEU A 53 -4.71 -8.80 -2.10
N VAL A 54 -4.72 -7.53 -2.50
CA VAL A 54 -5.89 -6.66 -2.40
C VAL A 54 -6.44 -6.50 -3.81
N GLU A 55 -7.59 -7.12 -4.05
CA GLU A 55 -8.30 -6.95 -5.32
C GLU A 55 -8.86 -5.53 -5.41
N VAL A 56 -8.65 -4.87 -6.55
CA VAL A 56 -9.16 -3.54 -6.85
C VAL A 56 -9.79 -3.54 -8.24
N ARG A 57 -11.04 -3.11 -8.32
CA ARG A 57 -11.73 -2.93 -9.59
C ARG A 57 -11.30 -1.59 -10.20
N GLY A 58 -10.80 -1.63 -11.44
CA GLY A 58 -10.49 -0.43 -12.21
C GLY A 58 -11.75 0.31 -12.65
N THR A 59 -11.59 1.54 -13.11
CA THR A 59 -12.67 2.33 -13.74
C THR A 59 -12.25 2.70 -15.15
N CYS A 60 -13.07 2.43 -16.16
CA CYS A 60 -12.77 2.82 -17.54
C CYS A 60 -12.44 4.31 -17.65
N VAL A 61 -11.45 4.63 -18.49
CA VAL A 61 -11.16 6.02 -18.85
C VAL A 61 -12.35 6.65 -19.57
N SER A 62 -12.35 7.98 -19.70
CA SER A 62 -13.38 8.69 -20.46
C SER A 62 -13.55 8.10 -21.87
N SER A 63 -14.80 7.87 -22.27
CA SER A 63 -15.16 7.33 -23.59
C SER A 63 -14.72 5.89 -23.85
N ALA A 64 -14.41 5.12 -22.79
CA ALA A 64 -14.24 3.67 -22.86
C ALA A 64 -15.38 2.98 -22.08
N GLU A 65 -15.76 1.78 -22.52
CA GLU A 65 -16.73 0.91 -21.85
C GLU A 65 -16.13 -0.50 -21.70
N GLU A 66 -16.52 -1.21 -20.64
CA GLU A 66 -16.17 -2.62 -20.47
C GLU A 66 -16.90 -3.43 -21.55
N GLU A 67 -16.18 -4.29 -22.29
CA GLU A 67 -16.79 -5.19 -23.26
C GLU A 67 -17.71 -6.18 -22.53
N ALA A 68 -19.00 -6.22 -22.90
CA ALA A 68 -19.92 -7.18 -22.33
C ALA A 68 -19.67 -8.56 -22.96
N GLU A 69 -19.52 -9.61 -22.13
CA GLU A 69 -19.21 -11.01 -22.52
C GLU A 69 -20.22 -11.68 -23.47
N ASN A 70 -21.17 -10.95 -24.06
CA ASN A 70 -22.19 -11.43 -25.00
C ASN A 70 -22.25 -10.60 -26.31
N SER A 71 -21.14 -9.98 -26.73
CA SER A 71 -21.05 -9.24 -28.01
C SER A 71 -20.50 -10.10 -29.14
#